data_AF-A0A4Q6GWH7-F1
#
_entry.id   AF-A0A4Q6GWH7-F1
#
_cell.length_a   1.000
_cell.length_b   1.000
_cell.length_c   1.000
_cell.angle_alpha   90.00
_cell.angle_beta   90.00
_cell.angle_gamma   90.00
#
_symmetry.space_group_name_H-M   'P 1'
#
loop_
_entity.id
_entity.type
_entity.pdbx_description
1 polymer ?
#
loop_
_entity_poly.entity_id
_entity_poly.type
_entity_poly.pdbx_seq_one_letter_code
_entity_poly.pdbx_strand_id
1 'polypeptide(L)'
;MSIFVVLILAALAWAAFHGWQSPTSLRYRPCQGRAWRSTFPGASRKDIRDFLSVFVSSFSLRDSERLHFRPDDEVLGIYRAVNPTRWLPDVQELEALAKALRERYGLRLDDIWHDGLTLGGLFQRVQQARGKTSPA
;
A
#
# COMPACT_ATOMS: atom_id res chain seq x y z
N MET A 1 22.16 14.12 30.21
CA MET A 1 21.57 13.85 28.88
C MET A 1 20.23 14.57 28.83
N SER A 2 20.13 15.65 28.05
CA SER A 2 18.94 16.51 28.01
C SER A 2 17.77 15.79 27.34
N ILE A 3 16.57 15.84 27.93
CA ILE A 3 15.34 15.25 27.36
C ILE A 3 15.10 15.73 25.92
N PHE A 4 15.44 16.99 25.62
CA PHE A 4 15.35 17.54 24.27
C PHE A 4 16.23 16.79 23.27
N VAL A 5 17.43 16.36 23.68
CA VAL A 5 18.33 15.58 22.82
C VAL A 5 17.74 14.19 22.56
N VAL A 6 17.13 13.56 23.57
CA VAL A 6 16.48 12.25 23.40
C VAL A 6 15.28 12.34 22.45
N LEU A 7 14.45 13.39 22.57
CA LEU A 7 13.30 13.59 21.69
C LEU A 7 13.71 13.92 20.25
N ILE A 8 14.76 14.73 20.07
CA ILE A 8 15.31 15.02 18.73
C ILE A 8 15.87 13.74 18.10
N LEU A 9 16.62 12.95 18.85
CA LEU A 9 17.15 11.68 18.35
C LEU A 9 16.04 10.67 18.05
N ALA A 10 14.96 10.62 18.85
CA ALA A 10 13.81 9.77 18.58
C ALA A 10 13.03 10.24 17.34
N ALA A 11 12.83 11.55 17.15
CA ALA A 11 12.18 12.11 15.97
C ALA A 11 13.02 11.90 14.69
N LEU A 12 14.34 12.04 14.79
CA LEU A 12 15.26 11.75 13.69
C LEU A 12 15.32 10.25 13.39
N ALA A 13 15.30 9.39 14.41
CA ALA A 13 15.23 7.95 14.23
C ALA A 13 13.89 7.54 13.59
N TRP A 14 12.77 8.12 14.02
CA TRP A 14 11.46 7.91 13.40
C TRP A 14 11.47 8.37 11.94
N ALA A 15 11.93 9.60 11.68
CA ALA A 15 12.01 10.16 10.34
C ALA A 15 12.97 9.38 9.44
N ALA A 16 14.06 8.83 9.98
CA ALA A 16 14.95 7.94 9.24
C ALA A 16 14.28 6.58 8.98
N PHE A 17 13.56 6.00 9.95
CA PHE A 17 12.85 4.73 9.76
C PHE A 17 11.73 4.84 8.71
N HIS A 18 11.00 5.96 8.69
CA HIS A 18 9.98 6.24 7.67
C HIS A 18 10.55 6.78 6.35
N GLY A 19 11.65 7.55 6.41
CA GLY A 19 12.29 8.20 5.26
C GLY A 19 13.27 7.33 4.48
N TRP A 20 13.65 6.14 4.99
CA TRP A 20 14.59 5.23 4.32
C TRP A 20 13.95 4.31 3.28
N GLN A 21 12.65 4.41 3.01
CA GLN A 21 12.09 3.84 1.79
C GLN A 21 12.48 4.70 0.57
N SER A 22 13.78 4.87 0.36
CA SER A 22 14.36 5.23 -0.92
C SER A 22 13.76 4.29 -1.97
N PRO A 23 13.23 4.81 -3.10
CA PRO A 23 12.65 4.02 -4.17
C PRO A 23 13.78 3.31 -4.91
N THR A 24 14.43 2.36 -4.24
CA THR A 24 15.28 1.36 -4.86
C THR A 24 14.31 0.43 -5.59
N SER A 25 13.83 0.96 -6.71
CA SER A 25 12.96 0.38 -7.72
C SER A 25 12.06 -0.74 -7.22
N LEU A 26 10.79 -0.41 -6.92
CA LEU A 26 9.71 -1.37 -6.73
C LEU A 26 9.76 -2.51 -7.76
N ARG A 27 10.26 -2.22 -8.98
CA ARG A 27 10.44 -3.17 -10.09
C ARG A 27 11.50 -4.25 -9.90
N TYR A 28 12.57 -4.01 -9.14
CA TYR A 28 13.68 -4.97 -8.97
C TYR A 28 13.65 -5.68 -7.61
N ARG A 29 12.61 -5.44 -6.79
CA ARG A 29 12.45 -6.15 -5.53
C ARG A 29 12.12 -7.62 -5.80
N PRO A 30 12.69 -8.59 -5.04
CA PRO A 30 12.27 -9.97 -5.12
C PRO A 30 10.79 -10.15 -4.75
N CYS A 31 10.23 -11.33 -5.06
CA CYS A 31 8.86 -11.68 -4.72
C CYS A 31 8.59 -11.58 -3.20
N GLN A 32 7.58 -10.79 -2.86
CA GLN A 32 7.15 -10.44 -1.50
C GLN A 32 6.00 -11.30 -0.98
N GLY A 33 5.66 -12.39 -1.68
CA GLY A 33 4.59 -13.30 -1.27
C GLY A 33 4.77 -13.86 0.15
N ARG A 34 6.01 -14.05 0.62
CA ARG A 34 6.29 -14.46 2.01
C ARG A 34 5.87 -13.39 3.02
N ALA A 35 6.15 -12.12 2.75
CA ALA A 35 5.77 -11.01 3.63
C ALA A 35 4.24 -10.85 3.71
N TRP A 36 3.56 -11.03 2.57
CA TRP A 36 2.09 -11.06 2.54
C TRP A 36 1.53 -12.22 3.39
N ARG A 37 2.11 -13.41 3.27
CA ARG A 37 1.68 -14.58 4.04
C ARG A 37 1.97 -14.47 5.54
N SER A 38 3.06 -13.79 5.94
CA SER A 38 3.34 -13.57 7.36
C SER A 38 2.41 -12.53 7.97
N THR A 39 2.04 -11.50 7.20
CA THR A 39 1.17 -10.41 7.67
C THR A 39 -0.29 -10.83 7.70
N PHE A 40 -0.74 -11.64 6.72
CA PHE A 40 -2.12 -12.11 6.60
C PHE A 40 -2.19 -13.64 6.57
N PRO A 41 -1.90 -14.33 7.68
CA PRO A 41 -1.87 -15.80 7.70
C PRO A 41 -3.24 -16.45 7.41
N GLY A 42 -4.34 -15.75 7.73
CA GLY A 42 -5.71 -16.22 7.48
C GLY A 42 -6.27 -15.87 6.10
N ALA A 43 -5.57 -15.08 5.28
CA ALA A 43 -6.05 -14.72 3.94
C ALA A 43 -5.63 -15.77 2.90
N SER A 44 -6.51 -16.07 1.95
CA SER A 44 -6.15 -17.00 0.88
C SER A 44 -5.10 -16.36 -0.04
N ARG A 45 -4.22 -17.20 -0.62
CA ARG A 45 -3.24 -16.73 -1.63
C ARG A 45 -3.94 -16.11 -2.85
N LYS A 46 -5.18 -16.52 -3.13
CA LYS A 46 -5.97 -15.99 -4.23
C LYS A 46 -6.42 -14.57 -3.91
N ASP A 47 -6.96 -14.33 -2.71
CA ASP A 47 -7.45 -12.99 -2.31
C ASP A 47 -6.33 -11.95 -2.32
N ILE A 48 -5.15 -12.31 -1.82
CA ILE A 48 -3.97 -11.43 -1.84
C ILE A 48 -3.58 -11.09 -3.29
N ARG A 49 -3.53 -12.09 -4.17
CA ARG A 49 -3.17 -11.88 -5.59
C ARG A 49 -4.22 -11.06 -6.33
N ASP A 50 -5.49 -11.34 -6.09
CA ASP A 50 -6.62 -10.64 -6.69
C ASP A 50 -6.62 -9.16 -6.28
N PHE A 51 -6.37 -8.88 -4.99
CA PHE A 51 -6.19 -7.51 -4.49
C PHE A 51 -4.99 -6.80 -5.14
N LEU A 52 -3.83 -7.45 -5.15
CA LEU A 52 -2.62 -6.88 -5.75
C LEU A 52 -2.79 -6.61 -7.25
N SER A 53 -3.52 -7.47 -7.96
CA SER A 53 -3.88 -7.27 -9.37
C SER A 53 -4.74 -6.03 -9.59
N VAL A 54 -5.74 -5.79 -8.73
CA VAL A 54 -6.52 -4.55 -8.75
C VAL A 54 -5.60 -3.36 -8.60
N PHE A 55 -4.74 -3.40 -7.57
CA PHE A 55 -3.84 -2.30 -7.27
C PHE A 55 -2.91 -2.00 -8.47
N VAL A 56 -2.17 -2.98 -8.98
CA VAL A 56 -1.25 -2.73 -10.10
C VAL A 56 -1.97 -2.27 -11.37
N SER A 57 -3.19 -2.74 -11.62
CA SER A 57 -3.98 -2.31 -12.78
C SER A 57 -4.38 -0.83 -12.69
N SER A 58 -4.72 -0.33 -11.49
CA SER A 58 -5.03 1.09 -11.27
C SER A 58 -3.85 2.02 -11.51
N PHE A 59 -2.62 1.52 -11.35
CA PHE A 59 -1.38 2.25 -11.62
C PHE A 59 -0.78 1.95 -13.01
N SER A 60 -1.51 1.27 -13.89
CA SER A 60 -1.02 0.84 -15.22
C SER A 60 0.28 0.02 -15.18
N LEU A 61 0.50 -0.70 -14.09
CA LEU A 61 1.65 -1.60 -13.91
C LEU A 61 1.31 -3.01 -14.40
N ARG A 62 2.34 -3.83 -14.69
CA ARG A 62 2.11 -5.19 -15.21
C ARG A 62 1.65 -6.11 -14.08
N ASP A 63 0.73 -7.04 -14.38
CA ASP A 63 0.29 -8.04 -13.40
C ASP A 63 1.45 -8.93 -12.88
N SER A 64 2.49 -9.11 -13.71
CA SER A 64 3.72 -9.81 -13.31
C SER A 64 4.48 -9.11 -12.19
N GLU A 65 4.32 -7.80 -12.01
CA GLU A 65 4.99 -7.00 -10.98
C GLU A 65 4.24 -6.99 -9.65
N ARG A 66 3.01 -7.51 -9.59
CA ARG A 66 2.13 -7.42 -8.41
C ARG A 66 2.74 -8.02 -7.15
N LEU A 67 3.58 -9.04 -7.29
CA LEU A 67 4.21 -9.72 -6.17
C LEU A 67 5.49 -9.03 -5.68
N HIS A 68 5.95 -7.95 -6.32
CA HIS A 68 7.06 -7.14 -5.81
C HIS A 68 6.62 -6.15 -4.73
N PHE A 69 5.32 -5.90 -4.62
CA PHE A 69 4.75 -5.02 -3.61
C PHE A 69 4.62 -5.71 -2.26
N ARG A 70 4.88 -4.96 -1.19
CA ARG A 70 4.83 -5.41 0.19
C ARG A 70 3.62 -4.85 0.93
N PRO A 71 3.15 -5.53 1.99
CA PRO A 71 2.07 -5.00 2.81
C PRO A 71 2.46 -3.71 3.56
N ASP A 72 3.74 -3.45 3.81
CA ASP A 72 4.27 -2.25 4.45
C ASP A 72 4.55 -1.09 3.47
N ASP A 73 4.37 -1.29 2.16
CA ASP A 73 4.53 -0.19 1.20
C ASP A 73 3.36 0.79 1.33
N GLU A 74 3.67 2.08 1.46
CA GLU A 74 2.68 3.17 1.50
C GLU A 74 2.11 3.44 0.11
N VAL A 75 0.78 3.61 0.02
CA VAL A 75 0.09 3.91 -1.25
C VAL A 75 0.65 5.19 -1.88
N LEU A 76 0.84 6.24 -1.07
CA LEU A 76 1.46 7.48 -1.53
C LEU A 76 2.93 7.33 -1.87
N GLY A 77 3.67 6.48 -1.14
CA GLY A 77 5.06 6.14 -1.48
C GLY A 77 5.17 5.50 -2.86
N ILE A 78 4.28 4.56 -3.17
CA ILE A 78 4.20 3.92 -4.49
C ILE A 78 3.81 4.93 -5.56
N TYR A 79 2.78 5.76 -5.32
CA TYR A 79 2.35 6.80 -6.25
C TYR A 79 3.51 7.74 -6.63
N ARG A 80 4.29 8.21 -5.65
CA ARG A 80 5.48 9.06 -5.89
C ARG A 80 6.57 8.31 -6.65
N ALA A 81 6.79 7.03 -6.35
CA ALA A 81 7.81 6.22 -7.01
C ALA A 81 7.47 5.90 -8.48
N VAL A 82 6.19 5.78 -8.80
CA VAL A 82 5.71 5.59 -10.18
C VAL A 82 5.74 6.92 -10.96
N ASN A 83 5.59 8.05 -10.28
CA ASN A 83 5.54 9.40 -10.86
C ASN A 83 6.69 10.31 -10.40
N PRO A 84 7.99 9.94 -10.60
CA PRO A 84 9.12 10.68 -10.00
C PRO A 84 9.35 12.07 -10.60
N THR A 85 8.91 12.30 -11.84
CA THR A 85 9.17 13.52 -12.62
C THR A 85 7.92 14.38 -12.86
N ARG A 86 6.74 13.97 -12.36
CA ARG A 86 5.52 14.76 -12.51
C ARG A 86 5.55 15.95 -11.56
N TRP A 87 5.87 17.11 -12.11
CA TRP A 87 5.85 18.39 -11.39
C TRP A 87 4.43 18.89 -11.10
N LEU A 88 3.45 18.45 -11.90
CA LEU A 88 2.02 18.62 -11.63
C LEU A 88 1.46 17.32 -11.05
N PRO A 89 0.88 17.33 -9.83
CA PRO A 89 0.26 16.14 -9.26
C PRO A 89 -1.01 15.81 -10.04
N ASP A 90 -0.91 14.85 -10.95
CA ASP A 90 -2.08 14.22 -11.56
C ASP A 90 -2.52 13.05 -10.68
N VAL A 91 -3.76 13.06 -10.23
CA VAL A 91 -4.33 12.06 -9.30
C VAL A 91 -5.01 10.90 -10.03
N GLN A 92 -4.86 10.81 -11.36
CA GLN A 92 -5.52 9.80 -12.18
C GLN A 92 -5.37 8.36 -11.66
N GLU A 93 -4.18 7.95 -11.21
CA GLU A 93 -3.98 6.59 -10.68
C GLU A 93 -4.69 6.37 -9.34
N LEU A 94 -4.78 7.42 -8.51
CA LEU A 94 -5.51 7.39 -7.24
C LEU A 94 -7.03 7.35 -7.48
N GLU A 95 -7.53 8.09 -8.47
CA GLU A 95 -8.93 8.02 -8.89
C GLU A 95 -9.27 6.64 -9.47
N ALA A 96 -8.39 6.09 -10.31
CA ALA A 96 -8.54 4.74 -10.85
C ALA A 96 -8.54 3.68 -9.74
N LEU A 97 -7.71 3.85 -8.71
CA LEU A 97 -7.70 3.00 -7.53
C LEU A 97 -9.01 3.12 -6.75
N ALA A 98 -9.47 4.34 -6.48
CA ALA A 98 -10.72 4.59 -5.76
C ALA A 98 -11.92 3.96 -6.49
N LYS A 99 -11.98 4.12 -7.81
CA LYS A 99 -13.00 3.50 -8.67
C LYS A 99 -12.94 1.97 -8.58
N ALA A 100 -11.77 1.37 -8.76
CA ALA A 100 -11.63 -0.09 -8.74
C ALA A 100 -11.94 -0.71 -7.37
N LEU A 101 -11.57 -0.04 -6.27
CA LEU A 101 -11.91 -0.45 -4.90
C LEU A 101 -13.42 -0.42 -4.67
N ARG A 102 -14.09 0.62 -5.17
CA ARG A 102 -15.54 0.75 -5.06
C ARG A 102 -16.26 -0.32 -5.86
N GLU A 103 -15.87 -0.54 -7.11
CA GLU A 103 -16.49 -1.51 -8.00
C GLU A 103 -16.29 -2.95 -7.52
N ARG A 104 -15.08 -3.31 -7.08
CA ARG A 104 -14.75 -4.70 -6.76
C ARG A 104 -14.99 -5.09 -5.30
N TYR A 105 -14.89 -4.13 -4.37
CA TYR A 105 -14.96 -4.41 -2.94
C TYR A 105 -16.02 -3.58 -2.21
N GLY A 106 -16.74 -2.68 -2.89
CA GLY A 106 -17.70 -1.78 -2.27
C GLY A 106 -17.06 -0.77 -1.33
N LEU A 107 -15.74 -0.57 -1.42
CA LEU A 107 -14.98 0.25 -0.49
C LEU A 107 -14.71 1.63 -1.09
N ARG A 108 -15.00 2.68 -0.34
CA ARG A 108 -14.65 4.06 -0.72
C ARG A 108 -13.28 4.39 -0.14
N LEU A 109 -12.36 4.83 -1.01
CA LEU A 109 -11.01 5.17 -0.59
C LEU A 109 -11.00 6.35 0.40
N ASP A 110 -11.86 7.34 0.17
CA ASP A 110 -12.02 8.52 1.03
C ASP A 110 -12.31 8.18 2.50
N ASP A 111 -13.10 7.12 2.74
CA ASP A 111 -13.52 6.72 4.10
C ASP A 111 -12.35 6.12 4.92
N ILE A 112 -11.26 5.75 4.27
CA ILE A 112 -10.12 5.07 4.89
C ILE A 112 -8.79 5.77 4.66
N TRP A 113 -8.80 6.90 3.96
CA TRP A 113 -7.60 7.60 3.53
C TRP A 113 -6.86 8.26 4.70
N HIS A 114 -5.53 8.15 4.69
CA HIS A 114 -4.61 8.90 5.55
C HIS A 114 -3.19 8.83 4.95
N ASP A 115 -2.31 9.77 5.31
CA ASP A 115 -0.98 9.94 4.67
C ASP A 115 -0.05 8.73 4.80
N GLY A 116 -0.30 7.85 5.77
CA GLY A 116 0.45 6.61 6.00
C GLY A 116 -0.29 5.34 5.59
N LEU A 117 -1.31 5.43 4.72
CA LEU A 117 -2.09 4.26 4.30
C LEU A 117 -1.19 3.27 3.54
N THR A 118 -0.99 2.09 4.12
CA THR A 118 -0.20 1.01 3.50
C THR A 118 -1.06 0.05 2.68
N LEU A 119 -0.45 -0.71 1.78
CA LEU A 119 -1.14 -1.76 1.04
C LEU A 119 -1.75 -2.82 1.96
N GLY A 120 -1.06 -3.16 3.05
CA GLY A 120 -1.57 -4.07 4.07
C GLY A 120 -2.78 -3.47 4.79
N GLY A 121 -2.71 -2.19 5.19
CA GLY A 121 -3.83 -1.48 5.80
C GLY A 121 -5.06 -1.44 4.87
N LEU A 122 -4.84 -1.15 3.59
CA LEU A 122 -5.88 -1.16 2.57
C LEU A 122 -6.48 -2.56 2.38
N PHE A 123 -5.65 -3.60 2.26
CA PHE A 123 -6.10 -4.98 2.15
C PHE A 123 -6.89 -5.44 3.37
N GLN A 124 -6.49 -5.03 4.57
CA GLN A 124 -7.23 -5.32 5.80
C GLN A 124 -8.65 -4.75 5.74
N ARG A 125 -8.83 -3.53 5.23
CA ARG A 125 -10.18 -2.95 5.06
C ARG A 125 -11.00 -3.70 4.01
N VAL A 126 -10.37 -4.18 2.93
CA VAL A 126 -11.02 -5.07 1.95
C VAL A 126 -11.48 -6.37 2.61
N GLN A 127 -10.64 -7.02 3.41
CA GLN A 127 -11.00 -8.25 4.13
C GLN A 127 -12.15 -8.02 5.12
N GLN A 128 -12.14 -6.91 5.85
CA GLN A 128 -13.22 -6.53 6.76
C GLN A 128 -14.54 -6.27 6.02
N ALA A 129 -14.49 -5.59 4.88
CA ALA A 129 -15.67 -5.35 4.06
C ALA A 129 -16.28 -6.67 3.57
N ARG A 130 -15.47 -7.62 3.12
CA ARG A 130 -15.92 -8.94 2.66
C ARG A 130 -16.46 -9.82 3.79
N GLY A 131 -15.86 -9.75 4.99
CA GLY A 131 -16.32 -10.46 6.17
C GLY A 131 -17.69 -9.97 6.67
N LYS A 132 -18.00 -8.68 6.50
CA LYS A 132 -19.33 -8.11 6.82
C LYS A 132 -20.43 -8.52 5.84
N THR A 133 -20.07 -8.90 4.62
CA THR A 133 -21.01 -9.26 3.54
C THR A 133 -21.28 -10.77 3.45
N SER A 134 -20.69 -11.60 4.31
CA SER A 134 -21.13 -13.00 4.47
C SER A 134 -22.30 -13.05 5.45
N PRO A 135 -23.55 -13.27 5.02
CA PRO A 135 -24.59 -13.70 5.94
C PRO A 135 -24.20 -15.07 6.50
N ALA A 136 -24.38 -15.23 7.81
CA ALA A 136 -24.37 -16.53 8.48
C ALA A 136 -25.48 -17.44 7.92
#